data_AF-A0A956Z090-F1
#
_entry.id   AF-A0A956Z090-F1
#
_cell.length_a   1.000
_cell.length_b   1.000
_cell.length_c   1.000
_cell.angle_alpha   90.00
_cell.angle_beta   90.00
_cell.angle_gamma   90.00
#
_symmetry.space_group_name_H-M   'P 1'
#
loop_
_entity.id
_entity.type
_entity.pdbx_description
1 polymer ?
#
loop_
_entity_poly.entity_id
_entity_poly.type
_entity_poly.pdbx_seq_one_letter_code
_entity_poly.pdbx_strand_id
1 'polypeptide(L)'
;YVMFGGSSPVSGMPDRVEDSDIVAHLISDGWEEIYGGKLEFVADPQEMIQRTLDHIDRKRADLGLPEYNPDRFGRSGDARMRELEQLPFAERQQALYGIPGK
;
A
#
# COMPACT_ATOMS: atom_id res chain seq x y z
N TYR A 1 -0.86 -6.93 2.67
CA TYR A 1 -1.87 -7.02 1.61
C TYR A 1 -1.15 -7.37 0.31
N VAL A 2 -1.64 -8.36 -0.43
CA VAL A 2 -1.04 -8.81 -1.71
C VAL A 2 -2.14 -8.94 -2.74
N MET A 3 -1.95 -8.30 -3.90
CA MET A 3 -2.84 -8.42 -5.04
C MET A 3 -2.12 -9.14 -6.17
N PHE A 4 -2.75 -10.19 -6.69
CA PHE A 4 -2.27 -11.00 -7.81
C PHE A 4 -3.06 -10.68 -9.06
N GLY A 5 -2.34 -10.52 -10.18
CA GLY A 5 -2.94 -10.51 -11.50
C GLY A 5 -3.35 -11.91 -11.93
N GLY A 6 -4.59 -12.06 -12.42
CA GLY A 6 -5.10 -13.31 -12.97
C GLY A 6 -6.09 -14.04 -12.05
N SER A 7 -6.36 -15.30 -12.37
CA SER A 7 -7.36 -16.11 -11.66
C SER A 7 -6.81 -16.71 -10.36
N SER A 8 -7.65 -16.76 -9.33
CA SER A 8 -7.32 -17.48 -8.09
C SER A 8 -7.10 -18.97 -8.36
N PRO A 9 -5.96 -19.56 -7.92
CA PRO A 9 -5.68 -20.98 -8.06
C PRO A 9 -6.57 -21.85 -7.16
N VAL A 10 -7.30 -21.24 -6.23
CA VAL A 10 -8.24 -21.88 -5.30
C VAL A 10 -9.68 -21.38 -5.52
N SER A 11 -9.99 -20.93 -6.73
CA SER A 11 -11.34 -20.52 -7.09
C SER A 11 -12.32 -21.69 -7.00
N GLY A 12 -13.43 -21.47 -6.28
CA GLY A 12 -14.52 -22.43 -6.12
C GLY A 12 -15.55 -22.37 -7.25
N MET A 13 -16.52 -23.28 -7.20
CA MET A 13 -17.72 -23.28 -8.05
C MET A 13 -18.97 -23.27 -7.17
N PRO A 14 -19.24 -22.18 -6.43
CA PRO A 14 -20.30 -22.16 -5.41
C PRO A 14 -21.69 -22.46 -5.98
N ASP A 15 -21.94 -22.12 -7.26
CA ASP A 15 -23.19 -22.44 -7.96
C ASP A 15 -23.40 -23.94 -8.25
N ARG A 16 -22.36 -24.77 -8.07
CA ARG A 16 -22.38 -26.22 -8.38
C ARG A 16 -22.03 -27.10 -7.19
N VAL A 17 -21.18 -26.61 -6.29
CA VAL A 17 -20.69 -27.33 -5.12
C VAL A 17 -20.71 -26.35 -3.95
N GLU A 18 -21.62 -26.60 -3.00
CA GLU A 18 -21.66 -25.86 -1.73
C GLU A 18 -20.27 -25.89 -1.07
N ASP A 19 -19.91 -24.77 -0.42
CA ASP A 19 -18.66 -24.59 0.31
C ASP A 19 -17.35 -24.63 -0.53
N SER A 20 -17.44 -24.74 -1.86
CA SER A 20 -16.25 -24.80 -2.72
C SER A 20 -15.44 -23.49 -2.76
N ASP A 21 -15.98 -22.40 -2.24
CA ASP A 21 -15.36 -21.08 -2.14
C ASP A 21 -14.88 -20.72 -0.71
N ILE A 22 -15.07 -21.59 0.30
CA ILE A 22 -14.66 -21.32 1.69
C ILE A 22 -13.19 -20.89 1.78
N VAL A 23 -12.31 -21.61 1.09
CA VAL A 23 -10.87 -21.30 1.09
C VAL A 23 -10.61 -19.94 0.44
N ALA A 24 -11.30 -19.63 -0.66
CA ALA A 24 -11.18 -18.34 -1.34
C ALA A 24 -11.63 -17.18 -0.43
N HIS A 25 -12.75 -17.34 0.28
CA HIS A 25 -13.25 -16.36 1.24
C HIS A 25 -12.35 -16.21 2.47
N LEU A 26 -11.78 -17.31 2.96
CA LEU A 26 -10.89 -17.27 4.12
C LEU A 26 -9.61 -16.47 3.83
N ILE A 27 -9.00 -16.65 2.66
CA ILE A 27 -7.75 -15.95 2.29
C ILE A 27 -8.00 -14.49 1.86
N SER A 28 -9.22 -14.16 1.44
CA SER A 28 -9.63 -12.79 1.13
C SER A 28 -10.10 -12.06 2.39
N ASP A 29 -11.26 -12.39 2.92
CA ASP A 29 -11.92 -11.56 3.93
C ASP A 29 -11.48 -11.99 5.33
N GLY A 30 -11.39 -13.30 5.58
CA GLY A 30 -11.00 -13.83 6.88
C GLY A 30 -9.59 -13.37 7.30
N TRP A 31 -8.60 -13.41 6.40
CA TRP A 31 -7.25 -12.95 6.72
C TRP A 31 -7.16 -11.43 6.88
N GLU A 32 -7.97 -10.64 6.15
CA GLU A 32 -8.02 -9.18 6.35
C GLU A 32 -8.49 -8.86 7.77
N GLU A 33 -9.50 -9.57 8.27
CA GLU A 33 -10.00 -9.38 9.64
C GLU A 33 -9.00 -9.81 10.70
N ILE A 34 -8.36 -10.97 10.54
CA ILE A 34 -7.48 -11.55 11.57
C ILE A 34 -6.11 -10.86 11.60
N TYR A 35 -5.56 -10.56 10.42
CA TYR A 35 -4.16 -10.12 10.27
C TYR A 35 -4.02 -8.72 9.65
N GLY A 36 -5.12 -8.08 9.24
CA GLY A 36 -5.08 -6.80 8.54
C GLY A 36 -4.56 -6.91 7.10
N GLY A 37 -4.40 -8.12 6.56
CA GLY A 37 -3.87 -8.36 5.22
C GLY A 37 -4.53 -9.56 4.56
N LYS A 38 -4.72 -9.49 3.24
CA LYS A 38 -5.35 -10.54 2.44
C LYS A 38 -4.64 -10.81 1.13
N LEU A 39 -5.06 -11.90 0.48
CA LEU A 39 -4.73 -12.23 -0.90
C LEU A 39 -5.94 -11.96 -1.78
N GLU A 40 -5.75 -11.16 -2.83
CA GLU A 40 -6.80 -10.81 -3.78
C GLU A 40 -6.35 -11.10 -5.20
N PHE A 41 -7.27 -11.61 -6.03
CA PHE A 41 -7.00 -12.01 -7.41
C PHE A 41 -7.88 -11.19 -8.35
N VAL A 42 -7.26 -10.38 -9.19
CA VAL A 42 -7.94 -9.48 -10.12
C VAL A 42 -7.40 -9.73 -11.52
N ALA A 43 -8.27 -10.10 -12.45
CA ALA A 43 -7.86 -10.41 -13.82
C ALA A 43 -7.57 -9.16 -14.64
N ASP A 44 -8.34 -8.09 -14.44
CA ASP A 44 -8.20 -6.84 -15.17
C ASP A 44 -7.11 -5.94 -14.54
N PRO A 45 -6.06 -5.56 -15.29
CA PRO A 45 -5.00 -4.73 -14.73
C PRO A 45 -5.46 -3.34 -14.30
N GLN A 46 -6.47 -2.75 -14.95
CA GLN A 46 -6.94 -1.41 -14.62
C GLN A 46 -7.71 -1.42 -13.29
N GLU A 47 -8.55 -2.43 -13.09
CA GLU A 47 -9.22 -2.70 -11.82
C GLU A 47 -8.21 -2.99 -10.70
N MET A 48 -7.17 -3.76 -11.00
CA MET A 48 -6.09 -4.07 -10.05
C MET A 48 -5.44 -2.79 -9.53
N ILE A 49 -5.11 -1.86 -10.43
CA ILE A 49 -4.54 -0.55 -10.08
C ILE A 49 -5.52 0.25 -9.21
N GLN A 50 -6.78 0.36 -9.63
CA GLN A 50 -7.81 1.11 -8.90
C GLN A 50 -7.97 0.58 -7.46
N ARG A 51 -8.21 -0.72 -7.30
CA ARG A 51 -8.39 -1.36 -6.00
C ARG A 51 -7.15 -1.20 -5.10
N THR A 52 -5.95 -1.23 -5.69
CA THR A 52 -4.70 -1.04 -4.94
C THR A 52 -4.60 0.38 -4.40
N LEU A 53 -4.90 1.39 -5.23
CA LEU A 53 -4.89 2.80 -4.81
C LEU A 53 -5.95 3.07 -3.74
N ASP A 54 -7.17 2.56 -3.92
CA ASP A 54 -8.26 2.71 -2.93
C ASP A 54 -7.88 2.09 -1.57
N HIS A 55 -7.20 0.94 -1.58
CA HIS A 55 -6.72 0.31 -0.36
C HIS A 55 -5.63 1.16 0.33
N ILE A 56 -4.68 1.70 -0.44
CA ILE A 56 -3.64 2.60 0.08
C ILE A 56 -4.29 3.82 0.74
N ASP A 57 -5.22 4.48 0.07
CA ASP A 57 -5.85 5.71 0.58
C ASP A 57 -6.69 5.44 1.83
N ARG A 58 -7.44 4.33 1.88
CA ARG A 58 -8.13 3.89 3.10
C ARG A 58 -7.14 3.71 4.27
N LYS A 59 -6.03 3.00 4.04
CA LYS A 59 -5.02 2.80 5.08
C LYS A 59 -4.32 4.09 5.51
N ARG A 60 -4.12 5.04 4.59
CA ARG A 60 -3.60 6.38 4.94
C ARG A 60 -4.55 7.08 5.89
N ALA A 61 -5.85 7.08 5.58
CA ALA A 61 -6.86 7.68 6.43
C ALA A 61 -6.92 7.00 7.82
N ASP A 62 -6.93 5.66 7.87
CA ASP A 62 -6.93 4.89 9.12
C ASP A 62 -5.72 5.19 10.01
N LEU A 63 -4.56 5.47 9.40
CA LEU A 63 -3.32 5.82 10.09
C LEU A 63 -3.17 7.32 10.37
N GLY A 64 -4.14 8.16 9.98
CA GLY A 64 -4.04 9.62 10.10
C GLY A 64 -2.92 10.24 9.26
N LEU A 65 -2.49 9.56 8.19
CA LEU A 65 -1.50 10.08 7.27
C LEU A 65 -2.16 11.11 6.33
N PRO A 66 -1.42 12.15 5.89
CA PRO A 66 -1.94 13.10 4.91
C PRO A 66 -2.41 12.38 3.64
N GLU A 67 -3.34 12.96 2.90
CA GLU A 67 -3.74 12.42 1.59
C GLU A 67 -2.55 12.34 0.62
N TYR A 68 -2.67 11.50 -0.41
CA TYR A 68 -1.65 11.42 -1.45
C TYR A 68 -1.60 12.75 -2.22
N ASN A 69 -0.39 13.31 -2.34
CA ASN A 69 -0.13 14.49 -3.14
C ASN A 69 1.06 14.17 -4.08
N PRO A 70 0.85 14.13 -5.40
CA PRO A 70 1.90 13.79 -6.37
C PRO A 70 3.05 14.81 -6.40
N ASP A 71 2.80 16.06 -6.00
CA ASP A 71 3.80 17.13 -6.03
C ASP A 71 4.69 17.17 -4.78
N ARG A 72 4.34 16.42 -3.72
CA ARG A 72 4.97 16.51 -2.40
C ARG A 72 6.48 16.21 -2.40
N PHE A 73 6.94 15.30 -3.25
CA PHE A 73 8.33 14.82 -3.25
C PHE A 73 9.10 15.15 -4.55
N GLY A 74 8.48 15.91 -5.45
CA GLY A 74 9.00 16.14 -6.80
C GLY A 74 9.01 14.88 -7.68
N ARG A 75 9.38 15.05 -8.95
CA ARG A 75 9.26 13.99 -9.97
C ARG A 75 10.06 12.71 -9.68
N SER A 76 11.21 12.81 -9.02
CA SER A 76 12.08 11.67 -8.70
C SER A 76 12.04 11.27 -7.22
N GLY A 77 11.23 11.94 -6.39
CA GLY A 77 11.16 11.68 -4.96
C GLY A 77 12.33 12.23 -4.13
N ASP A 78 13.29 12.91 -4.76
CA ASP A 78 14.57 13.34 -4.17
C ASP A 78 14.65 14.86 -3.94
N ALA A 79 13.55 15.59 -4.14
CA ALA A 79 13.54 17.06 -4.04
C ALA A 79 14.14 17.56 -2.72
N ARG A 80 13.74 16.92 -1.60
CA ARG A 80 14.26 17.23 -0.27
C ARG A 80 15.75 16.95 -0.12
N MET A 81 16.27 15.89 -0.75
CA MET A 81 17.70 15.56 -0.67
C MET A 81 18.54 16.60 -1.39
N ARG A 82 18.08 17.08 -2.56
CA ARG A 82 18.78 18.14 -3.30
C ARG A 82 18.84 19.47 -2.53
N GLU A 83 17.76 19.82 -1.83
CA GLU A 83 17.76 20.98 -0.94
C GLU A 83 18.81 20.83 0.17
N LEU A 84 18.87 19.66 0.80
CA LEU A 84 19.83 19.38 1.87
C LEU A 84 21.28 19.41 1.36
N GLU A 85 21.54 18.92 0.15
CA GLU A 85 22.87 18.93 -0.46
C GLU A 85 23.42 20.33 -0.74
N GLN A 86 22.55 21.32 -0.92
CA GLN A 86 22.93 22.72 -1.13
C GLN A 86 23.32 23.44 0.18
N LEU A 87 23.00 22.86 1.34
CA LEU A 87 23.33 23.45 2.63
C LEU A 87 24.82 23.26 2.97
N PRO A 88 25.45 24.21 3.70
CA PRO A 88 26.75 24.01 4.30
C PRO A 88 26.79 22.76 5.17
N PHE A 89 27.95 22.09 5.25
CA PHE A 89 28.07 20.77 5.89
C PHE A 89 27.46 20.68 7.29
N ALA A 90 27.72 21.67 8.15
CA ALA A 90 27.21 21.71 9.51
C ALA A 90 25.67 21.84 9.56
N GLU A 91 25.10 22.72 8.74
CA GLU A 91 23.65 22.91 8.63
C GLU A 91 22.95 21.68 8.03
N ARG A 92 23.59 21.04 7.04
CA ARG A 92 23.11 19.80 6.44
C ARG A 92 23.04 18.66 7.46
N GLN A 93 24.06 18.48 8.28
CA GLN A 93 24.07 17.46 9.34
C GLN A 93 22.94 17.71 10.36
N GLN A 94 22.75 18.96 10.75
CA GLN A 94 21.68 19.34 11.68
C GLN A 94 20.29 19.10 11.07
N ALA A 95 20.07 19.44 9.80
CA ALA A 95 18.79 19.25 9.13
C ALA A 95 18.45 17.77 8.83
N LEU A 96 19.46 16.93 8.60
CA LEU A 96 19.29 15.49 8.37
C LEU A 96 18.98 14.72 9.65
N TYR A 97 19.73 15.01 10.70
CA TYR A 97 19.73 14.17 11.90
C TYR A 97 19.13 14.82 13.13
N GLY A 98 18.78 16.12 13.05
CA GLY A 98 18.11 16.90 14.08
C GLY A 98 18.42 16.40 15.47
N ILE A 99 19.61 16.73 15.99
CA ILE A 99 20.05 16.26 17.32
C ILE A 99 18.88 16.39 18.29
N PRO A 100 18.48 15.32 19.02
CA PRO A 100 17.45 15.43 20.05
C PRO A 100 17.87 16.58 20.97
N GLY A 101 16.98 17.57 21.13
CA GLY A 101 17.25 18.72 21.98
C GLY A 101 17.73 18.26 23.36
N LYS A 102 18.73 18.97 23.88
CA LYS A 102 19.20 18.86 25.26
C LYS A 102 18.05 18.88 26.26
#